data_AF-A0A0R3QWH1-F1
#
_entry.id   AF-A0A0R3QWH1-F1
#
_cell.length_a   1.000
_cell.length_b   1.000
_cell.length_c   1.000
_cell.angle_alpha   90.00
_cell.angle_beta   90.00
_cell.angle_gamma   90.00
#
_symmetry.space_group_name_H-M   'P 1'
#
loop_
_entity.id
_entity.type
_entity.pdbx_description
1 polymer ?
#
loop_
_entity_poly.entity_id
_entity_poly.type
_entity_poly.pdbx_seq_one_letter_code
_entity_poly.pdbx_strand_id
1 'polypeptide(L)'
;MTSSSVVIASSLSIPATPPTSSIDPLIIRNIIDEAFRVKTDKQGRVTPSTKQIGYDLFVSRFEPQLLIDAFAAVIEQFPIVAAECPKYNSWWTPRFYHLIFLIAQAFMSVLASERASNKTKEKDRKQDSFSNICISVTDEQRCRILRDVVSLNFSFDSNFWSLADYVLNFNKCPKDVVTIISDAASAGKASFAAVDYCIRNKVLSRYLDDPAILYSAALLGPLRAGTVESFAAKRAEEFRQKCREVLLRVEKLVSSPNEWEHAIVDYLGSVKQNDSNGKVVAYTYVGFRDSFSTLMRDLRGLPPSDDRINIKWAHHLVKKCAAKYYCEKTWKIENLHEVIWTILAQRPSMRKFVVQTLTKDFKDPQGAEMWRVCKIPADARKHMAHKSKEEHLDPRTPNPPYLSIPESVKPIEFVRHPSHLKRVANLLEDYANDNYPPVGVDAEWSSYVSYSKATILQLAIPCHIFIIDVDEIKADILVNFFEKLFVEWKLLKIGYQFDEDLIQLRSAVQHCSALYHPKNLICIGKIVKSVSTKF
;
A
#
# COMPACT_ATOMS: atom_id res chain seq x y z
N MET A 1 57.99 -21.81 -35.63
CA MET A 1 58.67 -20.55 -35.32
C MET A 1 57.66 -19.59 -34.75
N THR A 2 57.97 -19.10 -33.54
CA THR A 2 57.43 -17.95 -32.81
C THR A 2 55.93 -17.88 -32.50
N SER A 3 55.63 -18.29 -31.27
CA SER A 3 54.59 -17.70 -30.43
C SER A 3 54.81 -16.19 -30.30
N SER A 4 53.71 -15.42 -30.29
CA SER A 4 53.71 -14.05 -29.77
C SER A 4 52.68 -13.94 -28.66
N SER A 5 53.19 -14.07 -27.44
CA SER A 5 52.54 -13.69 -26.19
C SER A 5 52.47 -12.17 -26.12
N VAL A 6 51.27 -11.60 -26.26
CA VAL A 6 51.03 -10.20 -25.91
C VAL A 6 50.65 -10.15 -24.44
N VAL A 7 51.58 -9.62 -23.66
CA VAL A 7 51.47 -9.30 -22.24
C VAL A 7 50.39 -8.23 -22.07
N ILE A 8 49.25 -8.59 -21.48
CA ILE A 8 48.28 -7.60 -20.98
C ILE A 8 48.86 -7.06 -19.68
N ALA A 9 49.25 -5.79 -19.72
CA ALA A 9 49.76 -5.05 -18.58
C ALA A 9 48.72 -5.06 -17.45
N SER A 10 49.14 -5.55 -16.29
CA SER A 10 48.44 -5.39 -15.02
C SER A 10 48.25 -3.90 -14.75
N SER A 11 47.03 -3.41 -14.93
CA SER A 11 46.64 -2.08 -14.47
C SER A 11 46.73 -2.07 -12.95
N LEU A 12 47.72 -1.33 -12.45
CA LEU A 12 47.94 -0.97 -11.06
C LEU A 12 46.60 -0.67 -10.37
N SER A 13 46.27 -1.48 -9.36
CA SER A 13 45.23 -1.19 -8.39
C SER A 13 45.59 0.10 -7.67
N ILE A 14 44.91 1.19 -8.03
CA ILE A 14 44.85 2.38 -7.20
C ILE A 14 44.32 1.92 -5.84
N PRO A 15 45.02 2.15 -4.72
CA PRO A 15 44.49 1.82 -3.41
C PRO A 15 43.19 2.59 -3.23
N ALA A 16 42.11 1.90 -2.87
CA ALA A 16 40.89 2.55 -2.44
C ALA A 16 41.27 3.45 -1.25
N THR A 17 41.20 4.76 -1.44
CA THR A 17 41.26 5.73 -0.36
C THR A 17 40.18 5.34 0.66
N PRO A 18 40.52 5.04 1.92
CA PRO A 18 39.52 4.76 2.93
C PRO A 18 38.66 6.02 3.11
N PRO A 19 37.34 5.91 3.28
CA PRO A 19 36.55 7.05 3.68
C PRO A 19 36.96 7.41 5.11
N THR A 20 37.77 8.45 5.25
CA THR A 20 38.09 9.04 6.55
C THR A 20 36.85 9.75 7.08
N SER A 21 35.96 9.05 7.78
CA SER A 21 35.10 9.69 8.76
C SER A 21 35.96 10.04 9.97
N SER A 22 36.12 11.33 10.29
CA SER A 22 36.92 11.82 11.41
C SER A 22 36.29 11.57 12.80
N ILE A 23 35.36 10.62 12.88
CA ILE A 23 34.59 10.33 14.09
C ILE A 23 35.18 9.09 14.73
N ASP A 24 35.53 9.20 16.02
CA ASP A 24 36.14 8.13 16.79
C ASP A 24 35.24 6.86 16.76
N PRO A 25 35.77 5.71 16.29
CA PRO A 25 35.05 4.43 16.29
C PRO A 25 34.49 4.04 17.67
N LEU A 26 35.12 4.48 18.77
CA LEU A 26 34.62 4.23 20.12
C LEU A 26 33.29 4.94 20.37
N ILE A 27 33.13 6.17 19.87
CA ILE A 27 31.86 6.92 19.96
C ILE A 27 30.78 6.19 19.17
N ILE A 28 31.10 5.70 17.97
CA ILE A 28 30.18 4.94 17.13
C ILE A 28 29.70 3.66 17.85
N ARG A 29 30.64 2.91 18.46
CA ARG A 29 30.30 1.73 19.25
C ARG A 29 29.39 2.08 20.43
N ASN A 30 29.68 3.17 21.14
CA ASN A 30 28.85 3.63 22.27
C ASN A 30 27.41 3.96 21.84
N ILE A 31 27.21 4.53 20.64
CA ILE A 31 25.86 4.80 20.11
C ILE A 31 25.10 3.49 19.86
N ILE A 32 25.76 2.48 19.27
CA ILE A 32 25.15 1.17 19.01
C ILE A 32 24.79 0.47 20.33
N ASP A 33 25.72 0.50 21.30
CA ASP A 33 25.51 -0.06 22.64
C ASP A 33 24.35 0.62 23.37
N GLU A 34 24.25 1.94 23.28
CA GLU A 34 23.17 2.70 23.91
C GLU A 34 21.82 2.43 23.24
N ALA A 35 21.79 2.36 21.90
CA ALA A 35 20.59 1.98 21.17
C ALA A 35 20.09 0.59 21.59
N PHE A 36 21.00 -0.35 21.85
CA PHE A 36 20.66 -1.71 22.33
C PHE A 36 20.10 -1.69 23.76
N ARG A 37 20.60 -0.78 24.62
CA ARG A 37 20.14 -0.62 26.01
C ARG A 37 18.74 -0.04 26.12
N VAL A 38 18.24 0.63 25.08
CA VAL A 38 16.86 1.14 25.05
C VAL A 38 15.89 -0.02 25.23
N LYS A 39 15.29 -0.09 26.43
CA LYS A 39 14.34 -1.14 26.78
C LYS A 39 13.10 -1.00 25.90
N THR A 40 12.79 -2.07 25.18
CA THR A 40 11.51 -2.23 24.51
C THR A 40 10.74 -3.31 25.25
N ASP A 41 9.49 -3.04 25.62
CA ASP A 41 8.65 -4.05 26.27
C ASP A 41 8.28 -5.18 25.30
N LYS A 42 7.68 -6.25 25.83
CA LYS A 42 7.24 -7.41 25.04
C LYS A 42 6.18 -7.07 23.98
N GLN A 43 5.59 -5.86 24.04
CA GLN A 43 4.61 -5.35 23.09
C GLN A 43 5.24 -4.41 22.04
N GLY A 44 6.56 -4.23 22.06
CA GLY A 44 7.25 -3.35 21.12
C GLY A 44 7.10 -1.86 21.46
N ARG A 45 6.63 -1.50 22.67
CA ARG A 45 6.65 -0.11 23.13
C ARG A 45 8.04 0.21 23.63
N VAL A 46 8.60 1.26 23.04
CA VAL A 46 9.83 1.86 23.51
C VAL A 46 9.47 2.76 24.69
N THR A 47 10.17 2.60 25.82
CA THR A 47 9.94 3.42 27.01
C THR A 47 10.15 4.92 26.73
N PRO A 48 11.24 5.33 26.04
CA PRO A 48 11.33 6.64 25.40
C PRO A 48 10.68 6.70 24.01
N SER A 49 10.24 7.89 23.58
CA SER A 49 9.77 8.10 22.20
C SER A 49 10.93 7.90 21.19
N THR A 50 10.64 7.50 19.95
CA THR A 50 11.67 7.37 18.89
C THR A 50 12.44 8.67 18.65
N LYS A 51 11.81 9.82 18.89
CA LYS A 51 12.46 11.14 18.88
C LYS A 51 13.47 11.28 20.02
N GLN A 52 13.07 10.92 21.25
CA GLN A 52 13.96 10.99 22.42
C GLN A 52 15.19 10.11 22.21
N ILE A 53 15.00 8.89 21.70
CA ILE A 53 16.13 8.01 21.35
C ILE A 53 17.07 8.71 20.37
N GLY A 54 16.56 9.32 19.31
CA GLY A 54 17.41 9.97 18.33
C GLY A 54 18.17 11.17 18.92
N TYR A 55 17.54 11.91 19.83
CA TYR A 55 18.20 12.98 20.57
C TYR A 55 19.35 12.43 21.42
N ASP A 56 19.07 11.40 22.20
CA ASP A 56 20.06 10.77 23.06
C ASP A 56 21.18 10.17 22.22
N LEU A 57 20.88 9.49 21.11
CA LEU A 57 21.85 8.84 20.23
C LEU A 57 22.77 9.82 19.51
N PHE A 58 22.22 10.90 18.95
CA PHE A 58 22.96 11.79 18.04
C PHE A 58 23.09 13.21 18.57
N VAL A 59 21.97 13.86 18.88
CA VAL A 59 21.94 15.30 19.20
C VAL A 59 22.71 15.63 20.48
N SER A 60 22.65 14.76 21.49
CA SER A 60 23.39 14.95 22.74
C SER A 60 24.91 14.74 22.60
N ARG A 61 25.36 14.15 21.48
CA ARG A 61 26.76 13.71 21.27
C ARG A 61 27.50 14.48 20.18
N PHE A 62 26.79 15.07 19.24
CA PHE A 62 27.40 15.74 18.10
C PHE A 62 26.81 17.12 17.87
N GLU A 63 27.69 18.03 17.44
CA GLU A 63 27.28 19.32 16.90
C GLU A 63 26.39 19.14 15.66
N PRO A 64 25.46 20.07 15.38
CA PRO A 64 24.47 19.94 14.31
C PRO A 64 25.06 19.61 12.93
N GLN A 65 26.21 20.21 12.60
CA GLN A 65 26.93 20.01 11.35
C GLN A 65 27.53 18.60 11.19
N LEU A 66 27.79 17.88 12.29
CA LEU A 66 28.38 16.54 12.29
C LEU A 66 27.34 15.42 12.35
N LEU A 67 26.07 15.73 12.60
CA LEU A 67 25.02 14.72 12.82
C LEU A 67 24.87 13.75 11.64
N ILE A 68 25.01 14.24 10.40
CA ILE A 68 24.86 13.41 9.21
C ILE A 68 26.09 12.53 9.01
N ASP A 69 27.29 13.05 9.23
CA ASP A 69 28.53 12.27 9.15
C ASP A 69 28.57 11.19 10.24
N ALA A 70 28.08 11.53 11.45
CA ALA A 70 27.93 10.57 12.54
C ALA A 70 26.93 9.47 12.19
N PHE A 71 25.79 9.82 11.61
CA PHE A 71 24.82 8.83 11.16
C PHE A 71 25.40 7.91 10.08
N ALA A 72 26.04 8.46 9.06
CA ALA A 72 26.69 7.69 8.00
C ALA A 72 27.74 6.72 8.57
N ALA A 73 28.60 7.20 9.48
CA ALA A 73 29.60 6.38 10.15
C ALA A 73 28.97 5.26 11.01
N VAL A 74 27.83 5.51 11.67
CA VAL A 74 27.10 4.46 12.41
C VAL A 74 26.59 3.38 11.46
N ILE A 75 25.98 3.74 10.32
CA ILE A 75 25.49 2.75 9.35
C ILE A 75 26.65 1.93 8.77
N GLU A 76 27.75 2.58 8.41
CA GLU A 76 28.94 1.94 7.83
C GLU A 76 29.63 0.97 8.80
N GLN A 77 29.77 1.34 10.07
CA GLN A 77 30.46 0.54 11.09
C GLN A 77 29.57 -0.53 11.74
N PHE A 78 28.24 -0.41 11.62
CA PHE A 78 27.31 -1.33 12.27
C PHE A 78 27.59 -2.82 11.96
N PRO A 79 27.84 -3.25 10.71
CA PRO A 79 28.12 -4.65 10.41
C PRO A 79 29.36 -5.19 11.12
N ILE A 80 30.41 -4.36 11.26
CA ILE A 80 31.67 -4.71 11.93
C ILE A 80 31.40 -4.90 13.43
N VAL A 81 30.76 -3.92 14.07
CA VAL A 81 30.42 -3.98 15.50
C VAL A 81 29.47 -5.15 15.82
N ALA A 82 28.52 -5.43 14.93
CA ALA A 82 27.56 -6.50 15.12
C ALA A 82 28.17 -7.90 14.92
N ALA A 83 29.19 -8.04 14.08
CA ALA A 83 29.98 -9.26 13.95
C ALA A 83 30.76 -9.60 15.24
N GLU A 84 31.28 -8.57 15.92
CA GLU A 84 31.95 -8.74 17.22
C GLU A 84 30.98 -8.99 18.38
N CYS A 85 29.73 -8.53 18.26
CA CYS A 85 28.71 -8.61 19.29
C CYS A 85 27.41 -9.25 18.75
N PRO A 86 27.33 -10.59 18.66
CA PRO A 86 26.21 -11.30 18.05
C PRO A 86 24.82 -10.96 18.63
N LYS A 87 24.77 -10.49 19.89
CA LYS A 87 23.55 -10.02 20.56
C LYS A 87 22.84 -8.87 19.81
N TYR A 88 23.57 -8.06 19.03
CA TYR A 88 23.01 -6.96 18.25
C TYR A 88 22.23 -7.47 17.04
N ASN A 89 22.71 -8.54 16.41
CA ASN A 89 21.99 -9.23 15.32
C ASN A 89 20.77 -10.03 15.82
N SER A 90 20.76 -10.39 17.10
CA SER A 90 19.62 -11.06 17.76
C SER A 90 18.64 -10.10 18.44
N TRP A 91 18.79 -8.78 18.31
CA TRP A 91 17.85 -7.82 18.90
C TRP A 91 16.65 -7.59 17.97
N TRP A 92 15.46 -8.00 18.42
CA TRP A 92 14.22 -7.90 17.64
C TRP A 92 13.05 -7.41 18.49
N THR A 93 12.26 -6.50 17.92
CA THR A 93 10.99 -6.05 18.51
C THR A 93 9.88 -6.13 17.45
N PRO A 94 8.60 -6.31 17.85
CA PRO A 94 7.48 -6.38 16.90
C PRO A 94 7.34 -5.17 15.98
N ARG A 95 7.91 -4.02 16.35
CA ARG A 95 7.73 -2.73 15.66
C ARG A 95 8.94 -2.28 14.86
N PHE A 96 10.15 -2.50 15.36
CA PHE A 96 11.37 -2.01 14.72
C PHE A 96 12.18 -3.09 14.05
N TYR A 97 11.82 -4.37 14.26
CA TYR A 97 12.44 -5.55 13.66
C TYR A 97 13.94 -5.70 13.97
N HIS A 98 14.83 -4.72 13.74
CA HIS A 98 16.27 -4.79 14.02
C HIS A 98 16.82 -3.53 14.71
N LEU A 99 17.98 -3.63 15.37
CA LEU A 99 18.59 -2.51 16.10
C LEU A 99 18.98 -1.34 15.18
N ILE A 100 19.58 -1.63 14.03
CA ILE A 100 19.95 -0.60 13.04
C ILE A 100 18.73 0.14 12.48
N PHE A 101 17.56 -0.51 12.41
CA PHE A 101 16.33 0.13 11.97
C PHE A 101 15.80 1.09 13.03
N LEU A 102 15.94 0.76 14.32
CA LEU A 102 15.66 1.70 15.40
C LEU A 102 16.55 2.93 15.28
N ILE A 103 17.86 2.74 15.08
CA ILE A 103 18.84 3.83 14.93
C ILE A 103 18.46 4.74 13.75
N ALA A 104 18.23 4.15 12.56
CA ALA A 104 17.86 4.90 11.36
C ALA A 104 16.51 5.64 11.52
N GLN A 105 15.49 4.98 12.08
CA GLN A 105 14.20 5.60 12.34
C GLN A 105 14.31 6.74 13.38
N ALA A 106 15.11 6.54 14.43
CA ALA A 106 15.36 7.54 15.47
C ALA A 106 16.04 8.78 14.90
N PHE A 107 17.08 8.58 14.08
CA PHE A 107 17.76 9.67 13.39
C PHE A 107 16.80 10.46 12.47
N MET A 108 16.03 9.77 11.63
CA MET A 108 15.05 10.43 10.76
C MET A 108 13.96 11.16 11.55
N SER A 109 13.56 10.63 12.72
CA SER A 109 12.56 11.28 13.58
C SER A 109 13.04 12.59 14.18
N VAL A 110 14.33 12.69 14.51
CA VAL A 110 14.97 13.95 14.97
C VAL A 110 14.96 14.98 13.85
N LEU A 111 15.42 14.61 12.64
CA LEU A 111 15.42 15.53 11.51
C LEU A 111 13.99 16.01 11.15
N ALA A 112 12.99 15.17 11.32
CA ALA A 112 11.59 15.52 11.07
C ALA A 112 11.04 16.57 12.04
N SER A 113 11.40 16.51 13.32
CA SER A 113 10.92 17.48 14.32
C SER A 113 11.47 18.88 14.07
N GLU A 114 12.71 18.99 13.61
CA GLU A 114 13.33 20.28 13.29
C GLU A 114 12.69 20.91 12.03
N ARG A 115 12.30 20.08 11.06
CA ARG A 115 11.63 20.56 9.85
C ARG A 115 10.21 21.10 10.11
N ALA A 116 9.50 20.59 11.12
CA ALA A 116 8.17 21.06 11.50
C ALA A 116 8.19 22.41 12.24
N SER A 117 9.27 22.72 12.97
CA SER A 117 9.49 24.01 13.62
C SER A 117 9.48 25.17 12.62
N ASN A 118 10.01 24.95 11.41
CA ASN A 118 10.11 25.97 10.36
C ASN A 118 8.79 26.28 9.63
N LYS A 119 7.70 25.52 9.85
CA LYS A 119 6.41 25.70 9.12
C LYS A 119 5.24 26.19 9.98
N THR A 120 5.37 26.25 11.29
CA THR A 120 4.23 26.56 12.16
C THR A 120 4.64 27.58 13.21
N LYS A 121 4.39 28.86 12.91
CA LYS A 121 4.17 29.85 13.97
C LYS A 121 2.77 29.65 14.54
N GLU A 122 2.73 29.61 15.87
CA GLU A 122 1.58 29.87 16.75
C GLU A 122 0.33 29.01 16.54
N LYS A 123 0.24 27.93 17.32
CA LYS A 123 -0.77 27.81 18.40
C LYS A 123 -0.55 26.54 19.22
N ASP A 124 -0.55 26.74 20.54
CA ASP A 124 -0.65 25.77 21.62
C ASP A 124 0.26 24.54 21.54
N ARG A 125 1.48 24.68 22.10
CA ARG A 125 2.23 23.53 22.59
C ARG A 125 2.69 23.76 24.01
N LYS A 126 2.29 22.85 24.89
CA LYS A 126 3.10 22.47 26.05
C LYS A 126 4.53 22.31 25.54
N GLN A 127 5.40 23.14 26.09
CA GLN A 127 6.77 23.35 25.65
C GLN A 127 7.56 22.05 25.84
N ASP A 128 7.62 21.20 24.80
CA ASP A 128 8.65 20.16 24.71
C ASP A 128 10.00 20.89 24.64
N SER A 129 10.83 20.73 25.67
CA SER A 129 12.08 21.45 25.91
C SER A 129 13.22 21.17 24.90
N PHE A 130 12.95 20.46 23.81
CA PHE A 130 13.92 20.08 22.77
C PHE A 130 13.99 21.10 21.63
N SER A 131 13.99 22.40 21.93
CA SER A 131 13.93 23.47 20.93
C SER A 131 15.31 24.04 20.61
N ASN A 132 15.59 24.15 19.30
CA ASN A 132 16.59 25.01 18.62
C ASN A 132 17.80 24.32 17.98
N ILE A 133 17.62 23.27 17.16
CA ILE A 133 18.72 22.77 16.32
C ILE A 133 18.31 22.77 14.84
N CYS A 134 18.72 23.79 14.10
CA CYS A 134 18.46 23.87 12.67
C CYS A 134 19.46 22.99 11.89
N ILE A 135 19.00 21.82 11.42
CA ILE A 135 19.81 20.91 10.61
C ILE A 135 19.45 21.12 9.13
N SER A 136 20.32 21.80 8.38
CA SER A 136 20.19 21.92 6.94
C SER A 136 20.86 20.74 6.24
N VAL A 137 20.09 19.86 5.60
CA VAL A 137 20.62 18.74 4.82
C VAL A 137 21.00 19.21 3.42
N THR A 138 22.30 19.21 3.10
CA THR A 138 22.78 19.53 1.74
C THR A 138 22.40 18.43 0.74
N ASP A 139 22.53 18.73 -0.56
CA ASP A 139 22.18 17.76 -1.60
C ASP A 139 23.15 16.57 -1.63
N GLU A 140 24.43 16.81 -1.33
CA GLU A 140 25.45 15.77 -1.18
C GLU A 140 25.19 14.87 0.03
N GLN A 141 24.89 15.48 1.19
CA GLN A 141 24.54 14.76 2.42
C GLN A 141 23.30 13.88 2.24
N ARG A 142 22.30 14.39 1.51
CA ARG A 142 21.10 13.62 1.17
C ARG A 142 21.42 12.38 0.34
N CYS A 143 22.23 12.54 -0.70
CA CYS A 143 22.64 11.44 -1.56
C CYS A 143 23.48 10.41 -0.80
N ARG A 144 24.33 10.86 0.13
CA ARG A 144 25.10 9.98 1.01
C ARG A 144 24.18 9.17 1.93
N ILE A 145 23.29 9.82 2.68
CA ILE A 145 22.31 9.13 3.53
C ILE A 145 21.51 8.11 2.73
N LEU A 146 21.05 8.49 1.53
CA LEU A 146 20.30 7.58 0.67
C LEU A 146 21.11 6.33 0.28
N ARG A 147 22.38 6.51 -0.11
CA ARG A 147 23.30 5.41 -0.42
C ARG A 147 23.50 4.48 0.79
N ASP A 148 23.57 5.03 1.99
CA ASP A 148 23.79 4.25 3.20
C ASP A 148 22.54 3.44 3.61
N VAL A 149 21.33 3.96 3.35
CA VAL A 149 20.09 3.31 3.78
C VAL A 149 19.41 2.44 2.70
N VAL A 150 19.83 2.52 1.43
CA VAL A 150 19.16 1.81 0.32
C VAL A 150 19.17 0.29 0.48
N SER A 151 20.23 -0.27 1.07
CA SER A 151 20.38 -1.70 1.33
C SER A 151 19.63 -2.18 2.58
N LEU A 152 19.23 -1.27 3.46
CA LEU A 152 18.55 -1.62 4.71
C LEU A 152 17.13 -2.11 4.40
N ASN A 153 16.88 -3.39 4.64
CA ASN A 153 15.61 -4.04 4.33
C ASN A 153 14.53 -3.80 5.39
N PHE A 154 14.07 -2.55 5.48
CA PHE A 154 12.93 -2.19 6.34
C PHE A 154 11.67 -2.96 5.94
N SER A 155 10.84 -3.32 6.91
CA SER A 155 9.54 -3.96 6.66
C SER A 155 8.65 -3.10 5.75
N PHE A 156 7.87 -3.72 4.86
CA PHE A 156 6.90 -3.04 3.99
C PHE A 156 5.81 -2.30 4.77
N ASP A 157 5.53 -2.75 5.99
CA ASP A 157 4.57 -2.11 6.90
C ASP A 157 5.19 -0.92 7.65
N SER A 158 6.51 -0.70 7.54
CA SER A 158 7.18 0.45 8.12
C SER A 158 6.91 1.71 7.31
N ASN A 159 6.80 2.85 8.00
CA ASN A 159 6.67 4.16 7.37
C ASN A 159 8.03 4.83 7.10
N PHE A 160 9.14 4.07 7.18
CA PHE A 160 10.50 4.61 7.11
C PHE A 160 10.74 5.40 5.82
N TRP A 161 10.47 4.83 4.65
CA TRP A 161 10.73 5.51 3.37
C TRP A 161 9.89 6.76 3.16
N SER A 162 8.65 6.78 3.66
CA SER A 162 7.82 8.00 3.68
C SER A 162 8.39 9.07 4.62
N LEU A 163 8.91 8.67 5.78
CA LEU A 163 9.60 9.57 6.70
C LEU A 163 10.90 10.10 6.10
N ALA A 164 11.70 9.24 5.47
CA ALA A 164 12.93 9.59 4.79
C ALA A 164 12.67 10.60 3.66
N ASP A 165 11.68 10.36 2.80
CA ASP A 165 11.27 11.34 1.77
C ASP A 165 10.80 12.66 2.38
N TYR A 166 9.96 12.60 3.43
CA TYR A 166 9.53 13.82 4.11
C TYR A 166 10.70 14.62 4.66
N VAL A 167 11.70 13.97 5.27
CA VAL A 167 12.85 14.61 5.93
C VAL A 167 13.88 15.08 4.93
N LEU A 168 14.28 14.19 4.02
CA LEU A 168 15.32 14.42 3.06
C LEU A 168 14.81 15.23 1.86
N ASN A 169 13.51 15.26 1.59
CA ASN A 169 12.91 15.93 0.42
C ASN A 169 13.42 15.33 -0.90
N PHE A 170 13.10 14.07 -1.19
CA PHE A 170 13.57 13.43 -2.43
C PHE A 170 13.09 14.16 -3.68
N ASN A 171 11.95 14.86 -3.61
CA ASN A 171 11.45 15.71 -4.68
C ASN A 171 12.37 16.89 -5.05
N LYS A 172 13.35 17.25 -4.21
CA LYS A 172 14.33 18.30 -4.53
C LYS A 172 15.36 17.84 -5.57
N CYS A 173 15.71 16.55 -5.57
CA CYS A 173 16.70 15.95 -6.47
C CYS A 173 16.22 14.57 -6.96
N PRO A 174 15.06 14.49 -7.64
CA PRO A 174 14.41 13.21 -7.92
C PRO A 174 15.22 12.34 -8.89
N LYS A 175 15.97 12.96 -9.82
CA LYS A 175 16.86 12.24 -10.73
C LYS A 175 17.98 11.52 -9.99
N ASP A 176 18.63 12.19 -9.03
CA ASP A 176 19.74 11.60 -8.28
C ASP A 176 19.25 10.47 -7.39
N VAL A 177 18.08 10.65 -6.75
CA VAL A 177 17.44 9.61 -5.93
C VAL A 177 17.14 8.36 -6.76
N VAL A 178 16.54 8.54 -7.94
CA VAL A 178 16.23 7.42 -8.83
C VAL A 178 17.50 6.75 -9.35
N THR A 179 18.53 7.52 -9.70
CA THR A 179 19.83 7.00 -10.12
C THR A 179 20.44 6.13 -9.04
N ILE A 180 20.55 6.64 -7.80
CA ILE A 180 21.13 5.90 -6.67
C ILE A 180 20.38 4.58 -6.41
N ILE A 181 19.04 4.62 -6.39
CA ILE A 181 18.24 3.41 -6.15
C ILE A 181 18.36 2.43 -7.32
N SER A 182 18.36 2.91 -8.56
CA SER A 182 18.44 2.07 -9.76
C SER A 182 19.81 1.41 -9.91
N ASP A 183 20.89 2.15 -9.61
CA ASP A 183 22.26 1.62 -9.62
C ASP A 183 22.43 0.57 -8.52
N ALA A 184 21.95 0.85 -7.31
CA ALA A 184 21.97 -0.10 -6.21
C ALA A 184 21.11 -1.34 -6.52
N ALA A 185 19.96 -1.18 -7.17
CA ALA A 185 19.12 -2.31 -7.60
C ALA A 185 19.83 -3.14 -8.67
N SER A 186 20.39 -2.51 -9.69
CA SER A 186 21.12 -3.20 -10.77
C SER A 186 22.33 -3.98 -10.26
N ALA A 187 22.95 -3.51 -9.18
CA ALA A 187 24.07 -4.17 -8.50
C ALA A 187 23.65 -5.20 -7.43
N GLY A 188 22.35 -5.48 -7.24
CA GLY A 188 21.87 -6.41 -6.22
C GLY A 188 22.04 -5.91 -4.78
N LYS A 189 22.28 -4.60 -4.58
CA LYS A 189 22.54 -3.97 -3.27
C LYS A 189 21.34 -3.25 -2.67
N ALA A 190 20.30 -2.99 -3.45
CA ALA A 190 19.09 -2.33 -2.95
C ALA A 190 18.15 -3.32 -2.23
N SER A 191 17.50 -2.86 -1.17
CA SER A 191 16.39 -3.58 -0.55
C SER A 191 15.13 -3.52 -1.39
N PHE A 192 14.26 -4.55 -1.29
CA PHE A 192 12.95 -4.52 -1.97
C PHE A 192 12.12 -3.29 -1.55
N ALA A 193 12.16 -2.91 -0.26
CA ALA A 193 11.42 -1.75 0.24
C ALA A 193 11.84 -0.43 -0.42
N ALA A 194 13.14 -0.23 -0.69
CA ALA A 194 13.64 0.94 -1.41
C ALA A 194 13.14 0.97 -2.86
N VAL A 195 13.26 -0.18 -3.55
CA VAL A 195 12.85 -0.34 -4.94
C VAL A 195 11.34 -0.15 -5.10
N ASP A 196 10.53 -0.80 -4.28
CA ASP A 196 9.07 -0.68 -4.27
C ASP A 196 8.61 0.75 -3.96
N TYR A 197 9.26 1.44 -3.02
CA TYR A 197 8.97 2.84 -2.73
C TYR A 197 9.23 3.73 -3.94
N CYS A 198 10.36 3.56 -4.62
CA CYS A 198 10.73 4.31 -5.82
C CYS A 198 9.71 4.13 -6.96
N ILE A 199 9.27 2.89 -7.18
CA ILE A 199 8.26 2.54 -8.20
C ILE A 199 6.88 3.15 -7.85
N ARG A 200 6.46 3.10 -6.57
CA ARG A 200 5.15 3.62 -6.12
C ARG A 200 5.09 5.14 -6.05
N ASN A 201 6.21 5.83 -5.83
CA ASN A 201 6.23 7.28 -5.70
C ASN A 201 5.95 7.95 -7.06
N LYS A 202 4.85 8.70 -7.16
CA LYS A 202 4.37 9.34 -8.40
C LYS A 202 5.33 10.35 -9.03
N VAL A 203 6.26 10.92 -8.25
CA VAL A 203 7.27 11.87 -8.74
C VAL A 203 8.50 11.11 -9.19
N LEU A 204 9.05 10.25 -8.33
CA LEU A 204 10.28 9.49 -8.62
C LEU A 204 10.08 8.53 -9.81
N SER A 205 8.95 7.84 -9.86
CA SER A 205 8.69 6.85 -10.92
C SER A 205 8.69 7.40 -12.34
N ARG A 206 8.49 8.72 -12.51
CA ARG A 206 8.56 9.40 -13.81
C ARG A 206 9.98 9.50 -14.36
N TYR A 207 10.98 9.40 -13.49
CA TYR A 207 12.40 9.42 -13.88
C TYR A 207 12.98 8.03 -14.08
N LEU A 208 12.18 6.98 -13.86
CA LEU A 208 12.53 5.60 -14.25
C LEU A 208 12.16 5.41 -15.73
N ASP A 209 13.13 5.52 -16.61
CA ASP A 209 12.95 5.33 -18.06
C ASP A 209 13.10 3.87 -18.51
N ASP A 210 13.73 3.04 -17.69
CA ASP A 210 13.90 1.61 -17.93
C ASP A 210 13.00 0.76 -16.99
N PRO A 211 12.05 -0.02 -17.54
CA PRO A 211 11.26 -0.98 -16.79
C PRO A 211 12.04 -2.13 -16.15
N ALA A 212 13.33 -2.31 -16.45
CA ALA A 212 14.16 -3.38 -15.88
C ALA A 212 14.16 -3.39 -14.35
N ILE A 213 13.91 -2.26 -13.69
CA ILE A 213 13.77 -2.19 -12.23
C ILE A 213 12.65 -3.10 -11.68
N LEU A 214 11.64 -3.44 -12.49
CA LEU A 214 10.60 -4.42 -12.12
C LEU A 214 11.17 -5.82 -11.95
N TYR A 215 12.22 -6.19 -12.69
CA TYR A 215 12.93 -7.47 -12.55
C TYR A 215 13.56 -7.57 -11.15
N SER A 216 14.33 -6.55 -10.76
CA SER A 216 14.91 -6.44 -9.43
C SER A 216 13.84 -6.49 -8.33
N ALA A 217 12.75 -5.72 -8.49
CA ALA A 217 11.67 -5.70 -7.51
C ALA A 217 11.01 -7.09 -7.33
N ALA A 218 10.75 -7.79 -8.44
CA ALA A 218 10.09 -9.09 -8.44
C ALA A 218 10.96 -10.22 -7.86
N LEU A 219 12.29 -10.15 -8.03
CA LEU A 219 13.21 -11.10 -7.42
C LEU A 219 13.39 -10.87 -5.91
N LEU A 220 13.37 -9.61 -5.47
CA LEU A 220 13.66 -9.24 -4.09
C LEU A 220 12.44 -9.38 -3.14
N GLY A 221 11.21 -9.32 -3.64
CA GLY A 221 10.04 -9.44 -2.76
C GLY A 221 8.67 -9.36 -3.43
N PRO A 222 7.59 -9.28 -2.63
CA PRO A 222 6.22 -9.40 -3.10
C PRO A 222 5.71 -8.09 -3.75
N LEU A 223 6.10 -7.88 -5.01
CA LEU A 223 5.58 -6.78 -5.85
C LEU A 223 4.07 -6.95 -6.11
N ARG A 224 3.32 -5.84 -6.08
CA ARG A 224 1.85 -5.84 -6.19
C ARG A 224 1.38 -5.35 -7.56
N ALA A 225 0.28 -5.91 -8.07
CA ALA A 225 -0.30 -5.54 -9.36
C ALA A 225 -0.59 -4.03 -9.45
N GLY A 226 -1.26 -3.45 -8.45
CA GLY A 226 -1.56 -2.01 -8.43
C GLY A 226 -0.30 -1.12 -8.44
N THR A 227 0.83 -1.58 -7.90
CA THR A 227 2.12 -0.87 -8.01
C THR A 227 2.59 -0.85 -9.46
N VAL A 228 2.57 -2.00 -10.14
CA VAL A 228 2.99 -2.13 -11.55
C VAL A 228 2.07 -1.36 -12.48
N GLU A 229 0.76 -1.45 -12.28
CA GLU A 229 -0.22 -0.72 -13.08
C GLU A 229 -0.02 0.79 -12.93
N SER A 230 0.16 1.29 -11.70
CA SER A 230 0.43 2.70 -11.47
C SER A 230 1.77 3.15 -12.06
N PHE A 231 2.76 2.26 -12.13
CA PHE A 231 4.07 2.54 -12.73
C PHE A 231 4.00 2.67 -14.26
N ALA A 232 3.23 1.79 -14.89
CA ALA A 232 3.00 1.78 -16.34
C ALA A 232 1.93 2.80 -16.79
N ALA A 233 1.06 3.23 -15.87
CA ALA A 233 -0.03 4.15 -16.15
C ALA A 233 0.48 5.47 -16.74
N LYS A 234 -0.20 5.95 -17.78
CA LYS A 234 0.09 7.23 -18.46
C LYS A 234 1.50 7.32 -19.08
N ARG A 235 2.22 6.20 -19.22
CA ARG A 235 3.45 6.09 -20.03
C ARG A 235 3.11 5.70 -21.48
N ALA A 236 4.07 5.87 -22.39
CA ALA A 236 3.94 5.47 -23.79
C ALA A 236 3.73 3.96 -23.95
N GLU A 237 3.13 3.51 -25.05
CA GLU A 237 2.88 2.09 -25.30
C GLU A 237 4.17 1.27 -25.31
N GLU A 238 5.26 1.81 -25.86
CA GLU A 238 6.58 1.16 -25.86
C GLU A 238 7.08 0.85 -24.44
N PHE A 239 6.91 1.78 -23.50
CA PHE A 239 7.28 1.57 -22.10
C PHE A 239 6.40 0.49 -21.46
N ARG A 240 5.08 0.53 -21.72
CA ARG A 240 4.15 -0.51 -21.22
C ARG A 240 4.50 -1.88 -21.77
N GLN A 241 4.89 -1.96 -23.04
CA GLN A 241 5.30 -3.21 -23.67
C GLN A 241 6.57 -3.78 -23.04
N LYS A 242 7.58 -2.94 -22.79
CA LYS A 242 8.79 -3.35 -22.04
C LYS A 242 8.46 -3.82 -20.61
N CYS A 243 7.52 -3.19 -19.90
CA CYS A 243 7.05 -3.69 -18.61
C CYS A 243 6.49 -5.13 -18.73
N ARG A 244 5.66 -5.40 -19.74
CA ARG A 244 5.11 -6.74 -19.99
C ARG A 244 6.21 -7.76 -20.27
N GLU A 245 7.17 -7.40 -21.11
CA GLU A 245 8.31 -8.27 -21.46
C GLU A 245 9.15 -8.64 -20.24
N VAL A 246 9.45 -7.68 -19.36
CA VAL A 246 10.15 -7.92 -18.10
C VAL A 246 9.38 -8.90 -17.22
N LEU A 247 8.06 -8.70 -17.05
CA LEU A 247 7.24 -9.59 -16.24
C LEU A 247 7.13 -11.01 -16.82
N LEU A 248 6.95 -11.13 -18.14
CA LEU A 248 6.93 -12.43 -18.82
C LEU A 248 8.28 -13.15 -18.73
N ARG A 249 9.39 -12.40 -18.70
CA ARG A 249 10.72 -12.98 -18.43
C ARG A 249 10.81 -13.54 -17.02
N VAL A 250 10.37 -12.80 -16.01
CA VAL A 250 10.37 -13.28 -14.61
C VAL A 250 9.40 -14.45 -14.43
N GLU A 251 8.27 -14.46 -15.15
CA GLU A 251 7.29 -15.55 -15.07
C GLU A 251 7.88 -16.92 -15.43
N LYS A 252 8.81 -16.99 -16.37
CA LYS A 252 9.50 -18.25 -16.73
C LYS A 252 10.18 -18.90 -15.52
N LEU A 253 10.70 -18.08 -14.59
CA LEU A 253 11.36 -18.54 -13.38
C LEU A 253 10.40 -19.24 -12.39
N VAL A 254 9.08 -19.00 -12.51
CA VAL A 254 8.05 -19.61 -11.64
C VAL A 254 7.91 -21.12 -11.90
N SER A 255 8.32 -21.60 -13.08
CA SER A 255 8.17 -23.00 -13.47
C SER A 255 9.38 -23.87 -13.12
N SER A 256 10.54 -23.27 -12.83
CA SER A 256 11.80 -24.00 -12.62
C SER A 256 12.56 -23.46 -11.40
N PRO A 257 12.64 -24.23 -10.30
CA PRO A 257 13.46 -23.86 -9.14
C PRO A 257 14.92 -23.62 -9.51
N ASN A 258 15.46 -24.40 -10.44
CA ASN A 258 16.84 -24.30 -10.87
C ASN A 258 17.07 -22.99 -11.64
N GLU A 259 16.21 -22.63 -12.59
CA GLU A 259 16.37 -21.37 -13.33
C GLU A 259 16.22 -20.15 -12.42
N TRP A 260 15.29 -20.20 -11.47
CA TRP A 260 15.16 -19.18 -10.44
C TRP A 260 16.43 -19.05 -9.58
N GLU A 261 17.01 -20.17 -9.15
CA GLU A 261 18.25 -20.16 -8.35
C GLU A 261 19.41 -19.55 -9.14
N HIS A 262 19.59 -19.94 -10.40
CA HIS A 262 20.61 -19.33 -11.28
C HIS A 262 20.37 -17.83 -11.41
N ALA A 263 19.13 -17.39 -11.67
CA ALA A 263 18.81 -15.97 -11.79
C ALA A 263 19.09 -15.17 -10.51
N ILE A 264 18.81 -15.75 -9.33
CA ILE A 264 19.10 -15.12 -8.03
C ILE A 264 20.60 -15.11 -7.75
N VAL A 265 21.33 -16.18 -8.06
CA VAL A 265 22.79 -16.24 -7.88
C VAL A 265 23.48 -15.28 -8.85
N ASP A 266 23.03 -15.17 -10.09
CA ASP A 266 23.57 -14.20 -11.04
C ASP A 266 23.32 -12.76 -10.60
N TYR A 267 22.16 -12.50 -9.98
CA TYR A 267 21.75 -11.15 -9.57
C TYR A 267 22.34 -10.72 -8.20
N LEU A 268 22.35 -11.62 -7.22
CA LEU A 268 22.77 -11.33 -5.84
C LEU A 268 24.11 -11.96 -5.46
N GLY A 269 24.63 -12.90 -6.25
CA GLY A 269 25.81 -13.72 -5.94
C GLY A 269 25.49 -14.97 -5.10
N SER A 270 24.36 -15.01 -4.40
CA SER A 270 23.94 -16.13 -3.54
C SER A 270 22.46 -16.05 -3.17
N VAL A 271 21.80 -17.20 -3.08
CA VAL A 271 20.42 -17.35 -2.53
C VAL A 271 20.33 -17.04 -1.03
N LYS A 272 21.46 -17.13 -0.33
CA LYS A 272 21.62 -16.72 1.06
C LYS A 272 22.48 -15.48 1.09
N GLN A 273 21.84 -14.34 1.32
CA GLN A 273 22.52 -13.08 1.54
C GLN A 273 22.68 -12.88 3.03
N ASN A 274 23.83 -12.39 3.47
CA ASN A 274 23.82 -11.58 4.67
C ASN A 274 23.18 -10.26 4.26
N ASP A 275 22.06 -9.89 4.86
CA ASP A 275 21.63 -8.50 4.73
C ASP A 275 22.72 -7.58 5.32
N SER A 276 22.57 -6.29 5.10
CA SER A 276 23.41 -5.24 5.70
C SER A 276 23.48 -5.30 7.24
N ASN A 277 22.73 -6.18 7.87
CA ASN A 277 22.59 -6.34 9.31
C ASN A 277 23.20 -7.68 9.79
N GLY A 278 23.94 -8.39 8.93
CA GLY A 278 24.57 -9.67 9.28
C GLY A 278 23.59 -10.84 9.45
N LYS A 279 22.31 -10.65 9.13
CA LYS A 279 21.32 -11.73 9.14
C LYS A 279 21.34 -12.45 7.80
N VAL A 280 21.37 -13.77 7.87
CA VAL A 280 21.15 -14.61 6.69
C VAL A 280 19.69 -14.46 6.25
N VAL A 281 19.46 -13.68 5.21
CA VAL A 281 18.21 -13.64 4.45
C VAL A 281 18.30 -14.71 3.38
N ALA A 282 17.51 -15.77 3.55
CA ALA A 282 17.32 -16.78 2.53
C ALA A 282 16.18 -16.34 1.62
N TYR A 283 16.49 -16.08 0.36
CA TYR A 283 15.48 -16.03 -0.68
C TYR A 283 15.03 -17.47 -0.93
N THR A 284 13.72 -17.69 -0.95
CA THR A 284 13.16 -19.04 -1.12
C THR A 284 12.38 -19.11 -2.40
N TYR A 285 12.58 -20.19 -3.16
CA TYR A 285 11.83 -20.43 -4.38
C TYR A 285 10.32 -20.44 -4.12
N VAL A 286 9.86 -21.08 -3.03
CA VAL A 286 8.45 -21.13 -2.67
C VAL A 286 7.88 -19.72 -2.43
N GLY A 287 8.58 -18.89 -1.65
CA GLY A 287 8.17 -17.52 -1.39
C GLY A 287 8.11 -16.66 -2.66
N PHE A 288 9.11 -16.79 -3.53
CA PHE A 288 9.13 -16.14 -4.85
C PHE A 288 7.96 -16.60 -5.72
N ARG A 289 7.82 -17.92 -5.91
CA ARG A 289 6.80 -18.54 -6.77
C ARG A 289 5.40 -18.10 -6.35
N ASP A 290 5.09 -18.17 -5.06
CA ASP A 290 3.77 -17.84 -4.54
C ASP A 290 3.48 -16.34 -4.67
N SER A 291 4.48 -15.49 -4.41
CA SER A 291 4.35 -14.03 -4.54
C SER A 291 4.19 -13.60 -6.00
N PHE A 292 5.02 -14.13 -6.90
CA PHE A 292 5.00 -13.76 -8.31
C PHE A 292 3.80 -14.35 -9.04
N SER A 293 3.37 -15.58 -8.69
CA SER A 293 2.12 -16.16 -9.20
C SER A 293 0.92 -15.31 -8.81
N THR A 294 0.91 -14.78 -7.58
CA THR A 294 -0.14 -13.86 -7.13
C THR A 294 -0.12 -12.56 -7.95
N LEU A 295 1.07 -11.96 -8.14
CA LEU A 295 1.23 -10.76 -8.99
C LEU A 295 0.68 -10.97 -10.41
N MET A 296 1.10 -12.03 -11.10
CA MET A 296 0.69 -12.30 -12.47
C MET A 296 -0.78 -12.65 -12.58
N ARG A 297 -1.34 -13.37 -11.59
CA ARG A 297 -2.77 -13.65 -11.51
C ARG A 297 -3.56 -12.34 -11.39
N ASP A 298 -3.18 -11.47 -10.45
CA ASP A 298 -3.86 -10.21 -10.20
C ASP A 298 -3.75 -9.25 -11.40
N LEU A 299 -2.58 -9.18 -12.07
CA LEU A 299 -2.39 -8.40 -13.31
C LEU A 299 -3.21 -8.92 -14.50
N ARG A 300 -3.54 -10.22 -14.51
CA ARG A 300 -4.46 -10.83 -15.48
C ARG A 300 -5.92 -10.63 -15.10
N GLY A 301 -6.19 -9.99 -13.96
CA GLY A 301 -7.53 -9.83 -13.40
C GLY A 301 -8.09 -11.12 -12.78
N LEU A 302 -7.38 -12.25 -12.80
CA LEU A 302 -7.93 -13.52 -12.35
C LEU A 302 -8.35 -13.44 -10.87
N PRO A 303 -9.52 -13.98 -10.50
CA PRO A 303 -10.03 -13.87 -9.13
C PRO A 303 -9.06 -14.50 -8.12
N PRO A 304 -9.03 -13.97 -6.87
CA PRO A 304 -8.15 -14.51 -5.84
C PRO A 304 -8.55 -15.95 -5.52
N SER A 305 -7.54 -16.77 -5.22
CA SER A 305 -7.72 -18.16 -4.73
C SER A 305 -8.40 -18.22 -3.36
N ASP A 306 -8.32 -17.13 -2.59
CA ASP A 306 -9.02 -16.95 -1.32
C ASP A 306 -9.65 -15.56 -1.30
N ASP A 307 -10.98 -15.51 -1.38
CA ASP A 307 -11.79 -14.29 -1.33
C ASP A 307 -12.15 -13.89 0.12
N ARG A 308 -11.63 -14.60 1.13
CA ARG A 308 -11.92 -14.29 2.53
C ARG A 308 -11.26 -12.99 2.97
N ILE A 309 -11.94 -12.27 3.85
CA ILE A 309 -11.37 -11.17 4.63
C ILE A 309 -10.08 -11.65 5.29
N ASN A 310 -8.97 -10.93 5.10
CA ASN A 310 -7.69 -11.27 5.70
C ASN A 310 -7.83 -11.41 7.23
N ILE A 311 -7.25 -12.45 7.84
CA ILE A 311 -7.47 -12.73 9.26
C ILE A 311 -7.00 -11.59 10.19
N LYS A 312 -5.87 -10.93 9.90
CA LYS A 312 -5.39 -9.79 10.70
C LYS A 312 -6.35 -8.62 10.57
N TRP A 313 -6.84 -8.38 9.36
CA TRP A 313 -7.83 -7.34 9.09
C TRP A 313 -9.17 -7.64 9.78
N ALA A 314 -9.63 -8.88 9.77
CA ALA A 314 -10.85 -9.29 10.46
C ALA A 314 -10.77 -9.01 11.98
N HIS A 315 -9.64 -9.31 12.62
CA HIS A 315 -9.45 -8.98 14.04
C HIS A 315 -9.54 -7.47 14.30
N HIS A 316 -8.91 -6.67 13.43
CA HIS A 316 -8.98 -5.22 13.50
C HIS A 316 -10.40 -4.70 13.28
N LEU A 317 -11.11 -5.20 12.26
CA LEU A 317 -12.48 -4.81 11.92
C LEU A 317 -13.45 -5.04 13.07
N VAL A 318 -13.42 -6.21 13.72
CA VAL A 318 -14.29 -6.49 14.88
C VAL A 318 -14.10 -5.43 15.96
N LYS A 319 -12.85 -5.13 16.33
CA LYS A 319 -12.55 -4.13 17.36
C LYS A 319 -12.95 -2.73 16.94
N LYS A 320 -12.62 -2.33 15.72
CA LYS A 320 -12.93 -1.01 15.16
C LYS A 320 -14.44 -0.77 15.09
N CYS A 321 -15.19 -1.72 14.55
CA CYS A 321 -16.65 -1.59 14.39
C CYS A 321 -17.37 -1.68 15.75
N ALA A 322 -16.89 -2.51 16.68
CA ALA A 322 -17.41 -2.52 18.04
C ALA A 322 -17.18 -1.17 18.74
N ALA A 323 -16.01 -0.54 18.56
CA ALA A 323 -15.76 0.80 19.08
C ALA A 323 -16.73 1.85 18.51
N LYS A 324 -17.07 1.78 17.22
CA LYS A 324 -18.07 2.67 16.60
C LYS A 324 -19.45 2.58 17.26
N TYR A 325 -19.87 1.39 17.64
CA TYR A 325 -21.15 1.17 18.33
C TYR A 325 -21.07 1.46 19.85
N TYR A 326 -20.14 0.83 20.58
CA TYR A 326 -20.10 0.92 22.04
C TYR A 326 -19.52 2.24 22.54
N CYS A 327 -18.52 2.80 21.85
CA CYS A 327 -17.80 4.00 22.30
C CYS A 327 -18.23 5.26 21.55
N GLU A 328 -18.19 5.24 20.21
CA GLU A 328 -18.44 6.45 19.41
C GLU A 328 -19.93 6.74 19.21
N LYS A 329 -20.81 5.73 19.36
CA LYS A 329 -22.26 5.83 19.16
C LYS A 329 -22.67 6.32 17.77
N THR A 330 -21.80 6.10 16.78
CA THR A 330 -22.04 6.50 15.38
C THR A 330 -22.74 5.43 14.57
N TRP A 331 -22.74 4.18 15.05
CA TRP A 331 -23.35 3.02 14.40
C TRP A 331 -24.57 2.52 15.16
N LYS A 332 -25.53 1.96 14.41
CA LYS A 332 -26.58 1.13 15.01
C LYS A 332 -26.06 -0.29 15.25
N ILE A 333 -26.76 -1.07 16.06
CA ILE A 333 -26.32 -2.42 16.44
C ILE A 333 -26.33 -3.37 15.23
N GLU A 334 -27.24 -3.16 14.28
CA GLU A 334 -27.38 -3.96 13.08
C GLU A 334 -26.12 -3.88 12.22
N ASN A 335 -25.47 -2.71 12.13
CA ASN A 335 -24.21 -2.56 11.40
C ASN A 335 -23.08 -3.36 12.04
N LEU A 336 -23.00 -3.40 13.38
CA LEU A 336 -22.04 -4.24 14.09
C LEU A 336 -22.33 -5.73 13.86
N HIS A 337 -23.60 -6.11 13.91
CA HIS A 337 -24.03 -7.48 13.70
C HIS A 337 -23.72 -7.99 12.29
N GLU A 338 -23.91 -7.16 11.26
CA GLU A 338 -23.57 -7.48 9.88
C GLU A 338 -22.07 -7.78 9.72
N VAL A 339 -21.21 -6.96 10.32
CA VAL A 339 -19.75 -7.18 10.28
C VAL A 339 -19.35 -8.48 10.99
N ILE A 340 -19.89 -8.72 12.19
CA ILE A 340 -19.58 -9.94 12.94
C ILE A 340 -20.10 -11.17 12.19
N TRP A 341 -21.33 -11.13 11.68
CA TRP A 341 -21.91 -12.19 10.87
C TRP A 341 -21.02 -12.49 9.67
N THR A 342 -20.67 -11.46 8.90
CA THR A 342 -19.82 -11.59 7.71
C THR A 342 -18.50 -12.26 8.07
N ILE A 343 -17.82 -11.81 9.13
CA ILE A 343 -16.54 -12.41 9.54
C ILE A 343 -16.70 -13.86 9.99
N LEU A 344 -17.70 -14.18 10.81
CA LEU A 344 -17.90 -15.52 11.34
C LEU A 344 -18.41 -16.51 10.29
N ALA A 345 -19.17 -16.06 9.30
CA ALA A 345 -19.55 -16.86 8.13
C ALA A 345 -18.33 -17.26 7.29
N GLN A 346 -17.31 -16.41 7.21
CA GLN A 346 -16.07 -16.71 6.48
C GLN A 346 -15.03 -17.45 7.34
N ARG A 347 -15.00 -17.18 8.66
CA ARG A 347 -14.00 -17.67 9.61
C ARG A 347 -14.64 -18.06 10.95
N PRO A 348 -15.31 -19.23 11.04
CA PRO A 348 -15.97 -19.67 12.27
C PRO A 348 -15.03 -19.75 13.49
N SER A 349 -13.74 -20.02 13.26
CA SER A 349 -12.72 -20.07 14.31
C SER A 349 -12.52 -18.75 15.07
N MET A 350 -12.93 -17.62 14.49
CA MET A 350 -12.85 -16.30 15.13
C MET A 350 -13.92 -16.09 16.22
N ARG A 351 -14.88 -17.00 16.39
CA ARG A 351 -15.95 -16.87 17.40
C ARG A 351 -15.41 -16.63 18.80
N LYS A 352 -14.37 -17.36 19.21
CA LYS A 352 -13.73 -17.19 20.53
C LYS A 352 -13.21 -15.76 20.72
N PHE A 353 -12.60 -15.19 19.69
CA PHE A 353 -12.09 -13.82 19.72
C PHE A 353 -13.22 -12.79 19.80
N VAL A 354 -14.29 -12.94 19.00
CA VAL A 354 -15.47 -12.05 19.04
C VAL A 354 -16.09 -12.04 20.44
N VAL A 355 -16.36 -13.23 20.99
CA VAL A 355 -16.95 -13.39 22.33
C VAL A 355 -16.07 -12.73 23.39
N GLN A 356 -14.75 -12.97 23.35
CA GLN A 356 -13.82 -12.36 24.30
C GLN A 356 -13.77 -10.84 24.17
N THR A 357 -13.77 -10.32 22.94
CA THR A 357 -13.74 -8.88 22.66
C THR A 357 -14.99 -8.20 23.23
N LEU A 358 -16.19 -8.74 22.95
CA LEU A 358 -17.44 -8.19 23.46
C LEU A 358 -17.52 -8.26 25.00
N THR A 359 -17.14 -9.39 25.59
CA THR A 359 -17.19 -9.55 27.07
C THR A 359 -16.17 -8.70 27.80
N LYS A 360 -14.90 -8.69 27.36
CA LYS A 360 -13.79 -8.08 28.10
C LYS A 360 -13.54 -6.63 27.72
N ASP A 361 -13.46 -6.36 26.41
CA ASP A 361 -13.04 -5.04 25.92
C ASP A 361 -14.22 -4.06 25.95
N PHE A 362 -15.43 -4.54 25.63
CA PHE A 362 -16.64 -3.69 25.52
C PHE A 362 -17.72 -3.95 26.58
N LYS A 363 -17.49 -4.90 27.50
CA LYS A 363 -18.38 -5.20 28.66
C LYS A 363 -19.83 -5.55 28.27
N ASP A 364 -20.03 -6.22 27.14
CA ASP A 364 -21.33 -6.72 26.69
C ASP A 364 -21.40 -8.27 26.78
N PRO A 365 -21.76 -8.82 27.94
CA PRO A 365 -21.91 -10.27 28.11
C PRO A 365 -23.13 -10.83 27.35
N GLN A 366 -24.17 -10.02 27.11
CA GLN A 366 -25.38 -10.48 26.43
C GLN A 366 -25.13 -10.63 24.92
N GLY A 367 -24.54 -9.63 24.27
CA GLY A 367 -24.11 -9.73 22.88
C GLY A 367 -23.06 -10.83 22.69
N ALA A 368 -22.16 -11.03 23.65
CA ALA A 368 -21.20 -12.12 23.63
C ALA A 368 -21.88 -13.52 23.69
N GLU A 369 -22.90 -13.69 24.53
CA GLU A 369 -23.66 -14.95 24.60
C GLU A 369 -24.43 -15.21 23.31
N MET A 370 -25.07 -14.18 22.75
CA MET A 370 -25.77 -14.28 21.46
C MET A 370 -24.83 -14.85 20.37
N TRP A 371 -23.63 -14.28 20.21
CA TRP A 371 -22.67 -14.76 19.21
C TRP A 371 -22.02 -16.10 19.56
N ARG A 372 -21.97 -16.46 20.84
CA ARG A 372 -21.50 -17.78 21.31
C ARG A 372 -22.41 -18.89 20.81
N VAL A 373 -23.72 -18.70 20.95
CA VAL A 373 -24.74 -19.72 20.59
C VAL A 373 -25.26 -19.59 19.16
N CYS A 374 -25.02 -18.46 18.50
CA CYS A 374 -25.45 -18.23 17.11
C CYS A 374 -24.96 -19.34 16.17
N LYS A 375 -25.89 -19.99 15.48
CA LYS A 375 -25.60 -20.98 14.44
C LYS A 375 -25.57 -20.28 13.09
N ILE A 376 -24.40 -20.27 12.46
CA ILE A 376 -24.22 -19.70 11.13
C ILE A 376 -24.18 -20.86 10.13
N PRO A 377 -25.13 -20.93 9.18
CA PRO A 377 -25.15 -21.96 8.13
C PRO A 377 -23.85 -21.99 7.30
N ALA A 378 -23.53 -23.14 6.70
CA ALA A 378 -22.33 -23.28 5.86
C ALA A 378 -22.41 -22.45 4.57
N ASP A 379 -23.62 -22.19 4.08
CA ASP A 379 -23.95 -21.35 2.92
C ASP A 379 -24.24 -19.89 3.27
N ALA A 380 -24.09 -19.50 4.54
CA ALA A 380 -24.39 -18.15 5.03
C ALA A 380 -23.56 -17.02 4.39
N ARG A 381 -22.50 -17.38 3.64
CA ARG A 381 -21.76 -16.46 2.76
C ARG A 381 -22.62 -15.88 1.64
N LYS A 382 -23.61 -16.63 1.16
CA LYS A 382 -24.49 -16.25 0.04
C LYS A 382 -25.83 -15.70 0.52
N HIS A 383 -26.26 -16.11 1.72
CA HIS A 383 -27.56 -15.75 2.25
C HIS A 383 -27.44 -15.36 3.72
N MET A 384 -27.76 -14.11 4.05
CA MET A 384 -28.09 -13.77 5.44
C MET A 384 -29.49 -14.28 5.74
N ALA A 385 -29.63 -15.02 6.84
CA ALA A 385 -30.93 -15.45 7.32
C ALA A 385 -31.73 -14.21 7.75
N HIS A 386 -32.62 -13.75 6.86
CA HIS A 386 -33.49 -12.61 7.11
C HIS A 386 -34.52 -12.95 8.18
N LYS A 387 -34.34 -12.43 9.40
CA LYS A 387 -35.29 -12.57 10.51
C LYS A 387 -35.57 -11.25 11.22
N SER A 388 -35.59 -10.15 10.49
CA SER A 388 -36.09 -8.85 10.95
C SER A 388 -37.53 -8.66 10.46
N LYS A 389 -38.41 -8.18 11.35
CA LYS A 389 -39.59 -7.40 10.93
C LYS A 389 -39.01 -6.08 10.42
N GLU A 390 -38.61 -6.02 9.15
CA GLU A 390 -38.08 -4.77 8.63
C GLU A 390 -39.18 -3.74 8.50
N GLU A 391 -38.88 -2.53 8.98
CA GLU A 391 -39.62 -1.37 8.56
C GLU A 391 -39.31 -1.16 7.07
N HIS A 392 -40.29 -1.47 6.21
CA HIS A 392 -40.23 -1.12 4.80
C HIS A 392 -40.35 0.40 4.67
N LEU A 393 -39.24 1.11 4.86
CA LEU A 393 -39.15 2.54 4.63
C LEU A 393 -39.01 2.77 3.12
N ASP A 394 -39.96 3.49 2.53
CA ASP A 394 -39.82 3.97 1.15
C ASP A 394 -38.68 5.00 1.14
N PRO A 395 -37.58 4.78 0.37
CA PRO A 395 -36.45 5.71 0.31
C PRO A 395 -36.82 7.08 -0.27
N ARG A 396 -38.04 7.24 -0.78
CA ARG A 396 -38.62 8.51 -1.22
C ARG A 396 -39.27 9.31 -0.10
N THR A 397 -39.46 8.71 1.07
CA THR A 397 -40.03 9.40 2.24
C THR A 397 -39.03 10.47 2.70
N PRO A 398 -39.43 11.76 2.79
CA PRO A 398 -38.56 12.82 3.29
C PRO A 398 -38.05 12.53 4.71
N ASN A 399 -36.74 12.60 4.91
CA ASN A 399 -36.09 12.30 6.20
C ASN A 399 -35.06 13.37 6.60
N PRO A 400 -35.48 14.63 6.86
CA PRO A 400 -34.54 15.70 7.19
C PRO A 400 -33.77 15.41 8.49
N PRO A 401 -32.46 15.75 8.55
CA PRO A 401 -31.69 16.54 7.59
C PRO A 401 -31.05 15.71 6.46
N TYR A 402 -31.35 14.41 6.36
CA TYR A 402 -30.78 13.53 5.35
C TYR A 402 -31.45 13.72 3.99
N LEU A 403 -30.70 13.45 2.92
CA LEU A 403 -31.22 13.49 1.56
C LEU A 403 -32.09 12.25 1.30
N SER A 404 -33.33 12.47 0.88
CA SER A 404 -34.23 11.41 0.39
C SER A 404 -34.36 11.49 -1.13
N ILE A 405 -34.77 10.38 -1.76
CA ILE A 405 -35.08 10.37 -3.19
C ILE A 405 -36.37 11.18 -3.41
N PRO A 406 -36.47 12.05 -4.43
CA PRO A 406 -37.72 12.78 -4.67
C PRO A 406 -38.90 11.84 -4.98
N GLU A 407 -40.09 12.15 -4.46
CA GLU A 407 -41.32 11.38 -4.75
C GLU A 407 -41.66 11.32 -6.24
N SER A 408 -41.19 12.31 -7.03
CA SER A 408 -41.34 12.37 -8.48
C SER A 408 -40.54 11.31 -9.25
N VAL A 409 -39.63 10.59 -8.58
CA VAL A 409 -38.88 9.49 -9.17
C VAL A 409 -39.76 8.24 -9.19
N LYS A 410 -39.85 7.60 -10.35
CA LYS A 410 -40.55 6.31 -10.49
C LYS A 410 -39.94 5.26 -9.56
N PRO A 411 -40.68 4.20 -9.19
CA PRO A 411 -40.15 3.14 -8.35
C PRO A 411 -38.79 2.63 -8.84
N ILE A 412 -37.86 2.44 -7.90
CA ILE A 412 -36.49 2.00 -8.16
C ILE A 412 -36.52 0.60 -8.78
N GLU A 413 -35.91 0.44 -9.95
CA GLU A 413 -35.93 -0.82 -10.68
C GLU A 413 -34.68 -1.66 -10.34
N PHE A 414 -34.90 -2.87 -9.81
CA PHE A 414 -33.83 -3.86 -9.64
C PHE A 414 -33.61 -4.67 -10.92
N VAL A 415 -32.41 -4.60 -11.47
CA VAL A 415 -32.01 -5.24 -12.73
C VAL A 415 -31.13 -6.44 -12.41
N ARG A 416 -31.75 -7.63 -12.36
CA ARG A 416 -31.09 -8.91 -12.04
C ARG A 416 -31.03 -9.90 -13.19
N HIS A 417 -31.66 -9.58 -14.32
CA HIS A 417 -31.78 -10.49 -15.46
C HIS A 417 -31.31 -9.80 -16.76
N PRO A 418 -30.63 -10.52 -17.68
CA PRO A 418 -30.17 -9.96 -18.94
C PRO A 418 -31.24 -9.22 -19.76
N SER A 419 -32.49 -9.68 -19.73
CA SER A 419 -33.60 -9.01 -20.44
C SER A 419 -33.91 -7.61 -19.86
N HIS A 420 -33.83 -7.45 -18.54
CA HIS A 420 -34.01 -6.13 -17.89
C HIS A 420 -32.83 -5.22 -18.26
N LEU A 421 -31.60 -5.75 -18.22
CA LEU A 421 -30.42 -4.97 -18.60
C LEU A 421 -30.49 -4.53 -20.07
N LYS A 422 -30.97 -5.39 -20.97
CA LYS A 422 -31.20 -5.02 -22.38
C LYS A 422 -32.24 -3.90 -22.52
N ARG A 423 -33.31 -3.90 -21.72
CA ARG A 423 -34.29 -2.80 -21.69
C ARG A 423 -33.65 -1.48 -21.25
N VAL A 424 -32.82 -1.52 -20.20
CA VAL A 424 -32.06 -0.34 -19.75
C VAL A 424 -31.11 0.14 -20.85
N ALA A 425 -30.42 -0.78 -21.53
CA ALA A 425 -29.52 -0.45 -22.63
C ALA A 425 -30.25 0.27 -23.77
N ASN A 426 -31.41 -0.24 -24.20
CA ASN A 426 -32.21 0.40 -25.24
C ASN A 426 -32.72 1.79 -24.79
N LEU A 427 -33.14 1.92 -23.53
CA LEU A 427 -33.55 3.21 -22.97
C LEU A 427 -32.41 4.23 -22.99
N LEU A 428 -31.17 3.81 -22.68
CA LEU A 428 -29.99 4.67 -22.76
C LEU A 428 -29.66 5.07 -24.19
N GLU A 429 -29.84 4.18 -25.16
CA GLU A 429 -29.65 4.49 -26.59
C GLU A 429 -30.67 5.51 -27.10
N ASP A 430 -31.94 5.36 -26.71
CA ASP A 430 -32.98 6.34 -27.03
C ASP A 430 -32.69 7.68 -26.33
N TYR A 431 -32.34 7.64 -25.05
CA TYR A 431 -32.01 8.81 -24.24
C TYR A 431 -30.77 9.55 -24.76
N ALA A 432 -29.79 8.84 -25.33
CA ALA A 432 -28.60 9.43 -25.94
C ALA A 432 -28.91 10.36 -27.12
N ASN A 433 -30.12 10.31 -27.69
CA ASN A 433 -30.53 11.23 -28.76
C ASN A 433 -31.04 12.59 -28.24
N ASP A 434 -31.21 12.75 -26.93
CA ASP A 434 -31.47 14.05 -26.32
C ASP A 434 -30.22 14.94 -26.32
N ASN A 435 -30.38 16.23 -26.00
CA ASN A 435 -29.27 17.19 -26.00
C ASN A 435 -28.42 17.04 -24.72
N TYR A 436 -27.30 16.30 -24.81
CA TYR A 436 -26.35 16.03 -23.72
C TYR A 436 -26.99 15.48 -22.43
N PRO A 437 -27.69 14.34 -22.51
CA PRO A 437 -28.36 13.71 -21.37
C PRO A 437 -27.40 13.31 -20.24
N PRO A 438 -27.64 13.75 -18.99
CA PRO A 438 -26.87 13.31 -17.84
C PRO A 438 -27.31 11.92 -17.35
N VAL A 439 -26.32 11.10 -16.97
CA VAL A 439 -26.50 9.82 -16.30
C VAL A 439 -25.69 9.82 -15.01
N GLY A 440 -26.37 9.75 -13.87
CA GLY A 440 -25.74 9.50 -12.58
C GLY A 440 -25.27 8.05 -12.51
N VAL A 441 -24.02 7.82 -12.12
CA VAL A 441 -23.42 6.48 -12.04
C VAL A 441 -22.71 6.35 -10.70
N ASP A 442 -22.96 5.25 -10.01
CA ASP A 442 -22.35 4.89 -8.72
C ASP A 442 -22.19 3.37 -8.64
N ALA A 443 -21.25 2.87 -7.84
CA ALA A 443 -21.05 1.43 -7.68
C ALA A 443 -20.81 1.05 -6.22
N GLU A 444 -21.30 -0.12 -5.81
CA GLU A 444 -21.10 -0.64 -4.46
C GLU A 444 -20.26 -1.92 -4.48
N TRP A 445 -19.40 -2.04 -3.47
CA TRP A 445 -18.55 -3.19 -3.26
C TRP A 445 -18.28 -3.42 -1.78
N SER A 446 -17.78 -4.62 -1.44
CA SER A 446 -17.44 -4.93 -0.05
C SER A 446 -16.19 -4.16 0.39
N SER A 447 -16.31 -3.35 1.44
CA SER A 447 -15.19 -2.62 2.05
C SER A 447 -14.27 -3.50 2.92
N TYR A 448 -14.60 -4.78 3.08
CA TYR A 448 -13.95 -5.67 4.06
C TYR A 448 -12.94 -6.62 3.43
N VAL A 449 -13.03 -6.88 2.12
CA VAL A 449 -12.12 -7.77 1.40
C VAL A 449 -10.97 -7.00 0.75
N SER A 450 -9.79 -7.62 0.70
CA SER A 450 -8.58 -7.00 0.11
C SER A 450 -8.65 -6.92 -1.42
N TYR A 451 -9.32 -7.89 -2.05
CA TYR A 451 -9.71 -7.82 -3.46
C TYR A 451 -11.19 -7.54 -3.47
N SER A 452 -11.56 -6.29 -3.70
CA SER A 452 -12.95 -5.91 -3.88
C SER A 452 -13.27 -5.83 -5.37
N LYS A 453 -14.54 -6.05 -5.68
CA LYS A 453 -15.13 -5.85 -6.99
C LYS A 453 -16.52 -5.28 -6.80
N ALA A 454 -16.98 -4.50 -7.77
CA ALA A 454 -18.35 -4.00 -7.76
C ALA A 454 -19.33 -5.17 -7.84
N THR A 455 -20.28 -5.21 -6.90
CA THR A 455 -21.38 -6.19 -6.88
C THR A 455 -22.68 -5.53 -7.32
N ILE A 456 -22.77 -4.20 -7.17
CA ILE A 456 -23.92 -3.40 -7.60
C ILE A 456 -23.41 -2.22 -8.42
N LEU A 457 -24.14 -1.89 -9.48
CA LEU A 457 -24.01 -0.66 -10.25
C LEU A 457 -25.34 0.09 -10.16
N GLN A 458 -25.33 1.31 -9.63
CA GLN A 458 -26.49 2.20 -9.66
C GLN A 458 -26.41 3.13 -10.87
N LEU A 459 -27.53 3.29 -11.57
CA LEU A 459 -27.69 4.26 -12.65
C LEU A 459 -28.91 5.13 -12.40
N ALA A 460 -28.75 6.44 -12.53
CA ALA A 460 -29.83 7.40 -12.40
C ALA A 460 -29.94 8.24 -13.69
N ILE A 461 -31.14 8.27 -14.25
CA ILE A 461 -31.54 9.21 -15.31
C ILE A 461 -32.75 10.01 -14.78
N PRO A 462 -33.20 11.09 -15.44
CA PRO A 462 -34.34 11.85 -14.94
C PRO A 462 -35.54 10.96 -14.60
N CYS A 463 -36.01 11.08 -13.35
CA CYS A 463 -37.15 10.35 -12.79
C CYS A 463 -37.02 8.81 -12.75
N HIS A 464 -35.86 8.19 -13.01
CA HIS A 464 -35.68 6.73 -12.92
C HIS A 464 -34.32 6.36 -12.32
N ILE A 465 -34.34 5.32 -11.49
CA ILE A 465 -33.14 4.74 -10.87
C ILE A 465 -33.13 3.24 -11.13
N PHE A 466 -31.98 2.73 -11.57
CA PHE A 466 -31.72 1.32 -11.78
C PHE A 466 -30.66 0.85 -10.80
N ILE A 467 -30.92 -0.27 -10.11
CA ILE A 467 -29.95 -0.99 -9.29
C ILE A 467 -29.63 -2.28 -10.03
N ILE A 468 -28.46 -2.31 -10.68
CA ILE A 468 -28.00 -3.44 -11.47
C ILE A 468 -27.19 -4.37 -10.57
N ASP A 469 -27.62 -5.62 -10.50
CA ASP A 469 -26.89 -6.68 -9.82
C ASP A 469 -25.80 -7.21 -10.75
N VAL A 470 -24.57 -6.81 -10.49
CA VAL A 470 -23.40 -7.14 -11.33
C VAL A 470 -23.01 -8.60 -11.15
N ASP A 471 -23.31 -9.22 -10.00
CA ASP A 471 -22.96 -10.61 -9.72
C ASP A 471 -23.92 -11.61 -10.39
N GLU A 472 -25.19 -11.25 -10.56
CA GLU A 472 -26.21 -12.12 -11.19
C GLU A 472 -26.17 -12.11 -12.74
N ILE A 473 -25.50 -11.12 -13.35
CA ILE A 473 -25.45 -10.98 -14.81
C ILE A 473 -24.08 -11.44 -15.34
N LYS A 474 -24.09 -12.23 -16.42
CA LYS A 474 -22.85 -12.72 -17.05
C LYS A 474 -21.98 -11.58 -17.58
N ALA A 475 -20.67 -11.72 -17.42
CA ALA A 475 -19.68 -10.71 -17.78
C ALA A 475 -19.72 -10.28 -19.26
N ASP A 476 -19.93 -11.20 -20.19
CA ASP A 476 -20.05 -10.92 -21.63
C ASP A 476 -21.24 -10.00 -21.96
N ILE A 477 -22.35 -10.19 -21.25
CA ILE A 477 -23.55 -9.35 -21.37
C ILE A 477 -23.28 -7.96 -20.78
N LEU A 478 -22.60 -7.91 -19.63
CA LEU A 478 -22.20 -6.66 -18.98
C LEU A 478 -21.19 -5.86 -19.84
N VAL A 479 -20.27 -6.51 -20.54
CA VAL A 479 -19.34 -5.85 -21.48
C VAL A 479 -20.12 -5.06 -22.53
N ASN A 480 -21.07 -5.70 -23.21
CA ASN A 480 -21.90 -5.04 -24.23
C ASN A 480 -22.68 -3.85 -23.66
N PHE A 481 -23.20 -4.01 -22.43
CA PHE A 481 -23.89 -2.92 -21.75
C PHE A 481 -22.96 -1.76 -21.39
N PHE A 482 -21.76 -2.05 -20.88
CA PHE A 482 -20.76 -1.06 -20.51
C PHE A 482 -20.20 -0.32 -21.73
N GLU A 483 -20.12 -0.94 -22.89
CA GLU A 483 -19.79 -0.24 -24.13
C GLU A 483 -20.84 0.83 -24.44
N LYS A 484 -22.13 0.47 -24.42
CA LYS A 484 -23.24 1.41 -24.63
C LYS A 484 -23.30 2.52 -23.58
N LEU A 485 -22.96 2.22 -22.33
CA LEU A 485 -22.94 3.23 -21.27
C LEU A 485 -21.68 4.10 -21.37
N PHE A 486 -20.49 3.52 -21.23
CA PHE A 486 -19.24 4.25 -20.99
C PHE A 486 -18.57 4.79 -22.25
N VAL A 487 -18.74 4.15 -23.42
CA VAL A 487 -18.12 4.61 -24.68
C VAL A 487 -19.01 5.63 -25.41
N GLU A 488 -20.33 5.54 -25.25
CA GLU A 488 -21.27 6.48 -25.88
C GLU A 488 -20.97 7.91 -25.44
N TRP A 489 -20.47 8.73 -26.38
CA TRP A 489 -20.02 10.08 -26.06
C TRP A 489 -21.20 11.03 -25.84
N LYS A 490 -22.39 10.77 -26.39
CA LYS A 490 -23.54 11.64 -26.16
C LYS A 490 -24.04 11.64 -24.72
N LEU A 491 -23.85 10.53 -24.00
CA LEU A 491 -24.20 10.42 -22.58
C LEU A 491 -23.14 11.10 -21.71
N LEU A 492 -23.58 12.04 -20.86
CA LEU A 492 -22.75 12.69 -19.85
C LEU A 492 -22.81 11.90 -18.53
N LYS A 493 -21.73 11.19 -18.18
CA LYS A 493 -21.67 10.39 -16.94
C LYS A 493 -21.25 11.27 -15.80
N ILE A 494 -21.99 11.21 -14.69
CA ILE A 494 -21.75 12.02 -13.51
C ILE A 494 -21.61 11.08 -12.31
N GLY A 495 -20.53 11.22 -11.55
CA GLY A 495 -20.41 10.53 -10.27
C GLY A 495 -19.34 11.14 -9.36
N TYR A 496 -19.16 10.57 -8.17
CA TYR A 496 -18.24 11.07 -7.15
C TYR A 496 -17.12 10.07 -6.91
N GLN A 497 -15.85 10.53 -6.87
CA GLN A 497 -14.69 9.63 -6.75
C GLN A 497 -14.60 8.50 -7.79
N PHE A 498 -15.25 8.69 -8.93
CA PHE A 498 -15.38 7.78 -10.08
C PHE A 498 -14.17 6.92 -10.51
N ASP A 499 -12.95 7.37 -10.21
CA ASP A 499 -11.75 6.58 -10.47
C ASP A 499 -11.79 5.25 -9.66
N GLU A 500 -12.37 5.26 -8.45
CA GLU A 500 -12.55 4.07 -7.60
C GLU A 500 -13.62 3.14 -8.18
N ASP A 501 -14.80 3.66 -8.54
CA ASP A 501 -15.89 2.87 -9.12
C ASP A 501 -15.42 2.11 -10.37
N LEU A 502 -14.70 2.78 -11.26
CA LEU A 502 -14.15 2.15 -12.46
C LEU A 502 -13.14 1.05 -12.13
N ILE A 503 -12.34 1.18 -11.08
CA ILE A 503 -11.42 0.12 -10.65
C ILE A 503 -12.24 -1.10 -10.22
N GLN A 504 -13.28 -0.90 -9.41
CA GLN A 504 -14.08 -1.99 -8.86
C GLN A 504 -14.94 -2.67 -9.93
N LEU A 505 -15.46 -1.91 -10.89
CA LEU A 505 -16.16 -2.44 -12.07
C LEU A 505 -15.21 -3.23 -12.99
N ARG A 506 -13.95 -2.78 -13.16
CA ARG A 506 -12.94 -3.54 -13.93
C ARG A 506 -12.58 -4.87 -13.25
N SER A 507 -12.54 -4.90 -11.93
CA SER A 507 -12.36 -6.13 -11.16
C SER A 507 -13.55 -7.09 -11.31
N ALA A 508 -14.76 -6.57 -11.51
CA ALA A 508 -15.98 -7.36 -11.71
C ALA A 508 -16.14 -7.88 -13.15
N VAL A 509 -15.92 -7.02 -14.15
CA VAL A 509 -16.09 -7.31 -15.58
C VAL A 509 -14.75 -7.12 -16.28
N GLN A 510 -13.95 -8.18 -16.21
CA GLN A 510 -12.60 -8.21 -16.77
C GLN A 510 -12.65 -8.08 -18.30
N HIS A 511 -11.60 -7.50 -18.87
CA HIS A 511 -11.45 -7.26 -20.31
C HIS A 511 -12.47 -6.31 -20.96
N CYS A 512 -13.24 -5.55 -20.17
CA CYS A 512 -14.09 -4.48 -20.71
C CYS A 512 -13.28 -3.22 -21.02
N SER A 513 -12.93 -3.00 -22.29
CA SER A 513 -12.16 -1.83 -22.76
C SER A 513 -12.87 -0.50 -22.45
N ALA A 514 -14.20 -0.50 -22.44
CA ALA A 514 -15.05 0.65 -22.14
C ALA A 514 -14.75 1.28 -20.78
N LEU A 515 -14.36 0.47 -19.78
CA LEU A 515 -14.07 0.93 -18.43
C LEU A 515 -12.67 1.57 -18.27
N TYR A 516 -11.76 1.34 -19.24
CA TYR A 516 -10.43 1.95 -19.22
C TYR A 516 -10.42 3.33 -19.88
N HIS A 517 -11.30 3.54 -20.87
CA HIS A 517 -11.35 4.77 -21.66
C HIS A 517 -12.79 5.32 -21.77
N PRO A 518 -13.48 5.57 -20.64
CA PRO A 518 -14.82 6.11 -20.67
C PRO A 518 -14.83 7.52 -21.29
N LYS A 519 -15.90 7.83 -22.04
CA LYS A 519 -16.12 9.11 -22.72
C LYS A 519 -17.09 9.98 -21.92
N ASN A 520 -16.91 11.30 -22.00
CA ASN A 520 -17.80 12.32 -21.42
C ASN A 520 -18.20 12.04 -19.97
N LEU A 521 -17.17 11.94 -19.12
CA LEU A 521 -17.29 11.61 -17.71
C LEU A 521 -16.87 12.81 -16.85
N ILE A 522 -17.73 13.17 -15.91
CA ILE A 522 -17.52 14.21 -14.91
C ILE A 522 -17.43 13.58 -13.52
N CYS A 523 -16.30 13.79 -12.86
CA CYS A 523 -16.14 13.49 -11.45
C CYS A 523 -16.43 14.73 -10.61
N ILE A 524 -17.57 14.74 -9.90
CA ILE A 524 -18.01 15.86 -9.06
C ILE A 524 -16.92 16.26 -8.05
N GLY A 525 -16.25 15.28 -7.43
CA GLY A 525 -15.17 15.54 -6.47
C GLY A 525 -13.99 16.32 -7.05
N LYS A 526 -13.70 16.19 -8.36
CA LYS A 526 -12.67 16.98 -9.04
C LYS A 526 -13.16 18.42 -9.28
N ILE A 527 -14.44 18.59 -9.64
CA ILE A 527 -15.07 19.91 -9.82
C ILE A 527 -15.05 20.67 -8.50
N VAL A 528 -15.56 20.09 -7.41
CA VAL A 528 -15.61 20.75 -6.10
C VAL A 528 -14.22 21.20 -5.67
N LYS A 529 -13.20 20.34 -5.76
CA LYS A 529 -11.81 20.71 -5.45
C LYS A 529 -11.30 21.89 -6.30
N SER A 530 -11.64 21.94 -7.58
CA SER A 530 -11.22 23.01 -8.48
C SER A 530 -11.92 24.35 -8.23
N VAL A 531 -13.16 24.32 -7.73
CA VAL A 531 -13.94 25.52 -7.38
C VAL A 531 -13.54 26.02 -5.98
N SER A 532 -13.35 25.13 -5.02
CA SER A 532 -12.95 25.47 -3.64
C SER A 532 -11.50 25.90 -3.48
N THR A 533 -10.65 25.74 -4.50
CA THR A 533 -9.26 26.28 -4.51
C THR A 533 -9.17 27.69 -5.11
N LYS A 534 -10.29 28.23 -5.61
CA LYS A 534 -10.40 29.60 -6.15
C LYS A 534 -11.09 30.59 -5.21
N PHE A 535 -11.43 30.16 -4.01
CA PHE A 535 -11.83 30.98 -2.86
C PHE A 535 -10.86 30.70 -1.72
#